data_AF-A0A2K3E1R1-F1
#
_entry.id   AF-A0A2K3E1R1-F1
#
_cell.length_a   1.000
_cell.length_b   1.000
_cell.length_c   1.000
_cell.angle_alpha   90.00
_cell.angle_beta   90.00
_cell.angle_gamma   90.00
#
_symmetry.space_group_name_H-M   'P 1'
#
loop_
_entity.id
_entity.type
_entity.pdbx_description
1 polymer ?
#
loop_
_entity_poly.entity_id
_entity_poly.type
_entity_poly.pdbx_seq_one_letter_code
_entity_poly.pdbx_strand_id
1 'polypeptide(L)'
;MATPAVGCRVRIIKDYATVRYVGPVSGQEGTWVGVEWDDVSRGKHDGSTGGVRYFDCKSGCPTAGSFVRIERVNFGVSVLEALRARYNNETAEYGAEVNEDELYVHTSRKRRVKVQLVGEEKISQKQRQIHTLESARLVGLDISTVGDPGELSGAVPALNELDVTGNLVAFWSFAEQVATALPRLAVLNLSENKLTMPTPGSGSLTSLPGLRALVLNDCGVTWREVLRLAPSLPSLQELHLCGNPIPTLEAPQPAGAAAEAAEAAGPAVAEQPEATVANGSEVGAEAAAAAAAAAAAAAAADVEAGARRLAALFPNLQVLTLEEVGLGGWASLALLARLPRLTRLHLAGNTRIAHIAYPGLPPPPPQQQQQQPAPGPADAEAAAAAASGEEAVAGGNKAAGEAAAVAGGMAEQAGEGAGSSGGDGGEPPAAPPFAALSALYLGGCGIGDWASVNELDRFPVLKELRLSGNPVLQSSKTGGRFEVIGRVSGVASLNGAEVRPRERRDSELRYLQHIAAEMEAAAGDEAQRAAVRALHPRLRHLMATHGAVL
;
A
#
# COMPACT_ATOMS: atom_id res chain seq x y z
N MET A 1 -32.55 -25.07 0.45
CA MET A 1 -31.30 -24.29 0.45
C MET A 1 -31.67 -22.83 0.53
N ALA A 2 -30.97 -22.04 1.35
CA ALA A 2 -31.15 -20.59 1.35
C ALA A 2 -30.80 -20.05 -0.05
N THR A 3 -31.61 -19.15 -0.57
CA THR A 3 -31.36 -18.50 -1.85
C THR A 3 -30.09 -17.65 -1.72
N PRO A 4 -29.08 -17.81 -2.61
CA PRO A 4 -27.84 -17.06 -2.51
C PRO A 4 -28.11 -15.55 -2.64
N ALA A 5 -27.45 -14.76 -1.81
CA ALA A 5 -27.62 -13.31 -1.83
C ALA A 5 -26.94 -12.70 -3.06
N VAL A 6 -27.58 -11.71 -3.66
CA VAL A 6 -26.98 -10.90 -4.73
C VAL A 6 -25.77 -10.15 -4.15
N GLY A 7 -24.67 -10.13 -4.91
CA GLY A 7 -23.38 -9.58 -4.48
C GLY A 7 -22.42 -10.61 -3.91
N CYS A 8 -22.88 -11.82 -3.56
CA CYS A 8 -21.99 -12.90 -3.13
C CYS A 8 -20.96 -13.27 -4.21
N ARG A 9 -19.77 -13.64 -3.76
CA ARG A 9 -18.71 -14.21 -4.60
C ARG A 9 -18.95 -15.69 -4.76
N VAL A 10 -18.70 -16.20 -5.96
CA VAL A 10 -18.86 -17.61 -6.27
C VAL A 10 -17.70 -18.09 -7.12
N ARG A 11 -17.43 -19.40 -7.05
CA ARG A 11 -16.53 -20.06 -7.98
C ARG A 11 -17.30 -21.00 -8.89
N ILE A 12 -16.97 -20.98 -10.17
CA ILE A 12 -17.59 -21.85 -11.17
C ILE A 12 -16.46 -22.50 -11.96
N ILE A 13 -16.25 -23.79 -11.73
CA ILE A 13 -15.09 -24.54 -12.21
C ILE A 13 -13.80 -23.95 -11.60
N LYS A 14 -13.03 -23.18 -12.37
CA LYS A 14 -11.76 -22.58 -11.95
C LYS A 14 -11.83 -21.06 -11.82
N ASP A 15 -12.94 -20.45 -12.23
CA ASP A 15 -13.05 -19.01 -12.40
C ASP A 15 -13.99 -18.40 -11.38
N TYR A 16 -13.67 -17.16 -10.99
CA TYR A 16 -14.40 -16.40 -9.99
C TYR A 16 -15.43 -15.48 -10.63
N ALA A 17 -16.56 -15.32 -9.94
CA ALA A 17 -17.63 -14.45 -10.37
C ALA A 17 -18.36 -13.81 -9.18
N THR A 18 -19.14 -12.77 -9.48
CA THR A 18 -20.03 -12.10 -8.53
C THR A 18 -21.48 -12.36 -8.93
N VAL A 19 -22.30 -12.81 -8.00
CA VAL A 19 -23.74 -13.03 -8.22
C VAL A 19 -24.44 -11.69 -8.42
N ARG A 20 -25.17 -11.56 -9.53
CA ARG A 20 -25.95 -10.37 -9.89
C ARG A 20 -27.45 -10.64 -9.94
N TYR A 21 -27.85 -11.88 -10.17
CA TYR A 21 -29.26 -12.29 -10.23
C TYR A 21 -29.43 -13.72 -9.77
N VAL A 22 -30.56 -14.03 -9.13
CA VAL A 22 -30.96 -15.40 -8.78
C VAL A 22 -32.45 -15.54 -9.03
N GLY A 23 -32.84 -16.41 -9.96
CA GLY A 23 -34.25 -16.58 -10.30
C GLY A 23 -34.49 -17.27 -11.64
N PRO A 24 -35.76 -17.34 -12.08
CA PRO A 24 -36.12 -17.94 -13.37
C PRO A 24 -35.69 -17.05 -14.55
N VAL A 25 -35.33 -17.68 -15.67
CA VAL A 25 -34.95 -16.99 -16.92
C VAL A 25 -35.94 -17.35 -18.02
N SER A 26 -36.31 -16.38 -18.85
CA SER A 26 -37.33 -16.53 -19.89
C SER A 26 -36.91 -17.62 -20.88
N GLY A 27 -37.83 -18.55 -21.13
CA GLY A 27 -37.56 -19.71 -21.99
C GLY A 27 -36.62 -20.76 -21.39
N GLN A 28 -36.30 -20.71 -20.10
CA GLN A 28 -35.49 -21.70 -19.40
C GLN A 28 -36.20 -22.21 -18.14
N GLU A 29 -36.21 -23.52 -17.95
CA GLU A 29 -36.75 -24.12 -16.73
C GLU A 29 -35.73 -24.06 -15.58
N GLY A 30 -36.24 -24.03 -14.34
CA GLY A 30 -35.44 -24.04 -13.11
C GLY A 30 -34.92 -22.68 -12.66
N THR A 31 -34.10 -22.69 -11.61
CA THR A 31 -33.46 -21.49 -11.04
C THR A 31 -32.07 -21.28 -11.62
N TRP A 32 -31.84 -20.07 -12.11
CA TRP A 32 -30.58 -19.65 -12.71
C TRP A 32 -29.91 -18.58 -11.85
N VAL A 33 -28.58 -18.60 -11.88
CA VAL A 33 -27.73 -17.60 -11.25
C VAL A 33 -27.12 -16.77 -12.37
N GLY A 34 -27.50 -15.51 -12.44
CA GLY A 34 -26.82 -14.51 -13.25
C GLY A 34 -25.57 -14.05 -12.53
N VAL A 35 -24.41 -14.21 -13.17
CA VAL A 35 -23.10 -13.85 -12.62
C VAL A 35 -22.38 -12.87 -13.53
N GLU A 36 -21.57 -12.01 -12.94
CA GLU A 36 -20.57 -11.20 -13.62
C GLU A 36 -19.18 -11.79 -13.32
N TRP A 37 -18.43 -12.13 -14.37
CA TRP A 37 -17.10 -12.73 -14.23
C TRP A 37 -16.06 -11.71 -13.81
N ASP A 38 -15.05 -12.18 -13.08
CA ASP A 38 -13.86 -11.38 -12.80
C ASP A 38 -13.04 -11.14 -14.06
N ASP A 39 -12.89 -12.19 -14.88
CA ASP A 39 -12.39 -12.11 -16.24
C ASP A 39 -13.57 -11.87 -17.20
N VAL A 40 -13.68 -10.63 -17.68
CA VAL A 40 -14.75 -10.18 -18.58
C VAL A 40 -14.80 -10.95 -19.90
N SER A 41 -13.69 -11.58 -20.33
CA SER A 41 -13.62 -12.36 -21.58
C SER A 41 -14.39 -13.69 -21.49
N ARG A 42 -14.66 -14.17 -20.28
CA ARG A 42 -15.34 -15.45 -20.03
C ARG A 42 -16.85 -15.37 -20.21
N GLY A 43 -17.42 -14.18 -20.08
CA GLY A 43 -18.87 -14.03 -20.15
C GLY A 43 -19.40 -14.05 -21.58
N LYS A 44 -20.71 -13.88 -21.70
CA LYS A 44 -21.48 -14.08 -22.94
C LYS A 44 -22.41 -12.93 -23.28
N HIS A 45 -22.86 -12.19 -22.27
CA HIS A 45 -23.88 -11.15 -22.42
C HIS A 45 -23.70 -10.06 -21.35
N ASP A 46 -24.48 -9.00 -21.43
CA ASP A 46 -24.44 -7.84 -20.52
C ASP A 46 -25.34 -8.00 -19.29
N GLY A 47 -26.07 -9.11 -19.22
CA GLY A 47 -27.08 -9.39 -18.19
C GLY A 47 -28.51 -9.46 -18.75
N SER A 48 -28.65 -9.29 -20.06
CA SER A 48 -29.88 -9.57 -20.80
C SER A 48 -29.85 -10.89 -21.58
N THR A 49 -31.02 -11.50 -21.75
CA THR A 49 -31.22 -12.64 -22.67
C THR A 49 -32.65 -12.63 -23.21
N GLY A 50 -32.83 -12.96 -24.49
CA GLY A 50 -34.15 -12.99 -25.13
C GLY A 50 -34.91 -11.65 -25.09
N GLY A 51 -34.18 -10.52 -25.12
CA GLY A 51 -34.76 -9.18 -25.03
C GLY A 51 -35.17 -8.73 -23.62
N VAL A 52 -34.98 -9.57 -22.59
CA VAL A 52 -35.28 -9.24 -21.19
C VAL A 52 -33.97 -8.99 -20.44
N ARG A 53 -33.90 -7.88 -19.70
CA ARG A 53 -32.77 -7.55 -18.80
C ARG A 53 -33.04 -8.06 -17.40
N TYR A 54 -32.12 -8.86 -16.86
CA TYR A 54 -32.22 -9.43 -15.51
C TYR A 54 -31.31 -8.74 -14.51
N PHE A 55 -30.13 -8.30 -14.97
CA PHE A 55 -29.15 -7.58 -14.16
C PHE A 55 -28.24 -6.71 -15.04
N ASP A 56 -27.48 -5.84 -14.39
CA ASP A 56 -26.44 -5.01 -15.00
C ASP A 56 -25.06 -5.46 -14.52
N CYS A 57 -24.08 -5.46 -15.44
CA CYS A 57 -22.67 -5.71 -15.13
C CYS A 57 -21.97 -4.41 -14.70
N LYS A 58 -21.30 -4.40 -13.54
CA LYS A 58 -20.59 -3.22 -13.03
C LYS A 58 -19.42 -2.81 -13.92
N SER A 59 -18.81 -3.76 -14.60
CA SER A 59 -17.71 -3.52 -15.54
C SER A 59 -18.12 -2.70 -16.77
N GLY A 60 -19.43 -2.58 -17.06
CA GLY A 60 -19.95 -1.96 -18.28
C GLY A 60 -19.62 -2.75 -19.56
N CYS A 61 -18.97 -3.91 -19.45
CA CYS A 61 -18.59 -4.73 -20.59
C CYS A 61 -19.82 -5.51 -21.12
N PRO A 62 -20.10 -5.48 -22.44
CA PRO A 62 -21.28 -6.12 -23.02
C PRO A 62 -21.27 -7.65 -22.95
N THR A 63 -20.15 -8.24 -22.55
CA THR A 63 -19.97 -9.70 -22.49
C THR A 63 -19.56 -10.18 -21.10
N ALA A 64 -19.55 -9.36 -20.04
CA ALA A 64 -19.04 -9.81 -18.74
C ALA A 64 -19.98 -10.77 -17.97
N GLY A 65 -21.26 -10.82 -18.35
CA GLY A 65 -22.31 -11.58 -17.68
C GLY A 65 -22.50 -13.00 -18.23
N SER A 66 -23.01 -13.91 -17.39
CA SER A 66 -23.48 -15.25 -17.79
C SER A 66 -24.61 -15.76 -16.91
N PHE A 67 -25.52 -16.55 -17.46
CA PHE A 67 -26.45 -17.38 -16.67
C PHE A 67 -25.90 -18.78 -16.49
N VAL A 68 -25.84 -19.23 -15.24
CA VAL A 68 -25.36 -20.56 -14.86
C VAL A 68 -26.42 -21.23 -14.00
N ARG A 69 -26.63 -22.54 -14.19
CA ARG A 69 -27.55 -23.30 -13.34
C ARG A 69 -27.01 -23.37 -11.92
N ILE A 70 -27.90 -23.19 -10.94
CA ILE A 70 -27.52 -23.07 -9.53
C ILE A 70 -26.71 -24.27 -9.01
N GLU A 71 -26.94 -25.48 -9.53
CA GLU A 71 -26.23 -26.69 -9.10
C GLU A 71 -24.76 -26.73 -9.55
N ARG A 72 -24.35 -25.84 -10.47
CA ARG A 72 -22.97 -25.74 -10.96
C ARG A 72 -22.17 -24.62 -10.29
N VAL A 73 -22.76 -23.94 -9.32
CA VAL A 73 -22.16 -22.78 -8.65
C VAL A 73 -21.66 -23.18 -7.28
N ASN A 74 -20.36 -22.95 -7.01
CA ASN A 74 -19.81 -23.09 -5.67
C ASN A 74 -19.99 -21.77 -4.90
N PHE A 75 -20.79 -21.82 -3.84
CA PHE A 75 -21.04 -20.69 -2.93
C PHE A 75 -20.03 -20.58 -1.79
N GLY A 76 -19.07 -21.50 -1.72
CA GLY A 76 -18.01 -21.48 -0.74
C GLY A 76 -18.34 -22.21 0.56
N VAL A 77 -17.42 -22.09 1.50
CA VAL A 77 -17.45 -22.73 2.83
C VAL A 77 -17.29 -21.69 3.94
N SER A 78 -17.52 -22.11 5.18
CA SER A 78 -17.25 -21.28 6.36
C SER A 78 -15.77 -21.28 6.75
N VAL A 79 -15.34 -20.25 7.50
CA VAL A 79 -13.99 -20.20 8.10
C VAL A 79 -13.72 -21.45 8.94
N LEU A 80 -14.69 -21.90 9.73
CA LEU A 80 -14.53 -23.06 10.60
C LEU A 80 -14.35 -24.36 9.80
N GLU A 81 -15.15 -24.58 8.75
CA GLU A 81 -14.98 -25.73 7.85
C GLU A 81 -13.61 -25.70 7.17
N ALA A 82 -13.16 -24.53 6.69
CA ALA A 82 -11.85 -24.38 6.08
C ALA A 82 -10.70 -24.65 7.07
N LEU A 83 -10.83 -24.19 8.32
CA LEU A 83 -9.88 -24.49 9.40
C LEU A 83 -9.80 -26.00 9.66
N ARG A 84 -10.94 -26.67 9.79
CA ARG A 84 -10.99 -28.12 10.01
C ARG A 84 -10.43 -28.89 8.82
N ALA A 85 -10.79 -28.52 7.59
CA ALA A 85 -10.26 -29.15 6.39
C ALA A 85 -8.72 -29.01 6.31
N ARG A 86 -8.19 -27.82 6.60
CA ARG A 86 -6.76 -27.52 6.49
C ARG A 86 -5.92 -28.08 7.63
N TYR A 87 -6.40 -27.98 8.86
CA TYR A 87 -5.61 -28.27 10.07
C TYR A 87 -6.05 -29.55 10.79
N ASN A 88 -7.28 -30.04 10.60
CA ASN A 88 -7.70 -31.36 11.11
C ASN A 88 -7.53 -32.49 10.10
N ASN A 89 -7.02 -32.20 8.89
CA ASN A 89 -6.73 -33.22 7.87
C ASN A 89 -7.96 -34.10 7.54
N GLU A 90 -9.16 -33.50 7.53
CA GLU A 90 -10.43 -34.19 7.20
C GLU A 90 -10.55 -34.52 5.70
N THR A 91 -9.75 -33.88 4.85
CA THR A 91 -9.73 -34.11 3.39
C THR A 91 -8.78 -35.21 2.93
N ALA A 92 -8.02 -35.84 3.83
CA ALA A 92 -7.16 -36.98 3.48
C ALA A 92 -7.94 -38.29 3.19
N GLU A 93 -9.27 -38.29 3.29
CA GLU A 93 -10.12 -39.47 3.06
C GLU A 93 -10.69 -39.59 1.63
N TYR A 94 -10.41 -38.64 0.73
CA TYR A 94 -10.73 -38.78 -0.70
C TYR A 94 -9.46 -38.89 -1.53
N GLY A 95 -8.77 -40.03 -1.46
CA GLY A 95 -7.65 -40.31 -2.39
C GLY A 95 -6.72 -41.46 -2.04
N ALA A 96 -6.78 -42.02 -0.83
CA ALA A 96 -6.04 -43.22 -0.49
C ALA A 96 -7.02 -44.29 -0.03
N GLU A 97 -7.28 -45.28 -0.90
CA GLU A 97 -7.76 -46.57 -0.44
C GLU A 97 -6.77 -47.05 0.64
N VAL A 98 -7.19 -47.02 1.90
CA VAL A 98 -6.44 -47.68 2.96
C VAL A 98 -6.51 -49.16 2.63
N ASN A 99 -5.38 -49.70 2.17
CA ASN A 99 -5.26 -51.12 1.84
C ASN A 99 -5.63 -51.94 3.08
N GLU A 100 -6.76 -52.66 3.03
CA GLU A 100 -7.33 -53.38 4.17
C GLU A 100 -6.37 -54.46 4.73
N ASP A 101 -5.32 -54.80 3.98
CA ASP A 101 -4.31 -55.78 4.34
C ASP A 101 -3.17 -55.23 5.23
N GLU A 102 -3.01 -53.92 5.40
CA GLU A 102 -1.94 -53.33 6.25
C GLU A 102 -2.33 -53.16 7.73
N LEU A 103 -3.54 -53.57 8.14
CA LEU A 103 -4.07 -53.36 9.50
C LEU A 103 -4.02 -54.61 10.42
N TYR A 104 -3.15 -55.57 10.13
CA TYR A 104 -2.95 -56.77 10.95
C TYR A 104 -1.46 -56.97 11.27
N VAL A 105 -1.12 -56.95 12.56
CA VAL A 105 0.23 -57.36 13.00
C VAL A 105 0.24 -58.86 13.23
N HIS A 106 1.13 -59.57 12.53
CA HIS A 106 1.38 -60.99 12.76
C HIS A 106 2.14 -61.19 14.07
N THR A 107 1.43 -61.66 15.10
CA THR A 107 2.10 -62.21 16.28
C THR A 107 2.70 -63.57 15.97
N SER A 108 3.76 -63.95 16.69
CA SER A 108 4.51 -65.21 16.55
C SER A 108 3.68 -66.51 16.73
N ARG A 109 2.37 -66.38 17.00
CA ARG A 109 1.40 -67.48 17.11
C ARG A 109 0.27 -67.46 16.06
N LYS A 110 0.43 -66.75 14.93
CA LYS A 110 -0.53 -66.72 13.80
C LYS A 110 -1.99 -66.35 14.15
N ARG A 111 -2.24 -65.51 15.17
CA ARG A 111 -3.57 -64.88 15.37
C ARG A 111 -3.60 -63.49 14.75
N ARG A 112 -4.64 -63.23 13.94
CA ARG A 112 -4.97 -61.90 13.39
C ARG A 112 -5.61 -61.07 14.49
N VAL A 113 -4.97 -59.97 14.89
CA VAL A 113 -5.55 -58.96 15.80
C VAL A 113 -5.87 -57.74 14.95
N LYS A 114 -7.16 -57.36 14.90
CA LYS A 114 -7.63 -56.15 14.22
C LYS A 114 -7.17 -54.93 15.04
N VAL A 115 -6.37 -54.04 14.47
CA VAL A 115 -6.04 -52.77 15.14
C VAL A 115 -7.27 -51.88 15.04
N GLN A 116 -8.00 -51.75 16.15
CA GLN A 116 -9.12 -50.83 16.23
C GLN A 116 -8.55 -49.43 16.49
N LEU A 117 -8.44 -48.63 15.42
CA LEU A 117 -8.00 -47.25 15.55
C LEU A 117 -9.12 -46.42 16.20
N VAL A 118 -8.83 -45.92 17.40
CA VAL A 118 -9.71 -45.11 18.24
C VAL A 118 -10.02 -43.79 17.51
N GLY A 119 -11.28 -43.61 17.11
CA GLY A 119 -11.75 -42.39 16.44
C GLY A 119 -11.84 -41.18 17.37
N GLU A 120 -12.17 -41.39 18.65
CA GLU A 120 -12.38 -40.30 19.61
C GLU A 120 -11.08 -39.61 20.04
N GLU A 121 -9.98 -40.35 20.24
CA GLU A 121 -8.69 -39.77 20.64
C GLU A 121 -8.05 -38.94 19.53
N LYS A 122 -8.12 -39.39 18.27
CA LYS A 122 -7.58 -38.65 17.12
C LYS A 122 -8.35 -37.34 16.87
N ILE A 123 -9.68 -37.38 16.97
CA ILE A 123 -10.54 -36.18 16.85
C ILE A 123 -10.23 -35.21 18.00
N SER A 124 -10.14 -35.71 19.23
CA SER A 124 -9.81 -34.88 20.40
C SER A 124 -8.42 -34.25 20.29
N GLN A 125 -7.42 -35.00 19.79
CA GLN A 125 -6.06 -34.50 19.60
C GLN A 125 -5.98 -33.44 18.48
N LYS A 126 -6.70 -33.63 17.37
CA LYS A 126 -6.80 -32.65 16.26
C LYS A 126 -7.54 -31.38 16.69
N GLN A 127 -8.67 -31.52 17.39
CA GLN A 127 -9.38 -30.36 17.97
C GLN A 127 -8.51 -29.57 18.96
N ARG A 128 -7.66 -30.26 19.74
CA ARG A 128 -6.67 -29.58 20.60
C ARG A 128 -5.62 -28.79 19.81
N GLN A 129 -5.27 -29.20 18.59
CA GLN A 129 -4.27 -28.49 17.77
C GLN A 129 -4.80 -27.15 17.24
N ILE A 130 -6.05 -27.11 16.76
CA ILE A 130 -6.66 -25.84 16.31
C ILE A 130 -6.96 -24.89 17.46
N HIS A 131 -7.31 -25.42 18.64
CA HIS A 131 -7.62 -24.60 19.82
C HIS A 131 -6.44 -23.75 20.32
N THR A 132 -5.20 -24.16 20.07
CA THR A 132 -3.98 -23.42 20.45
C THR A 132 -3.41 -22.56 19.30
N LEU A 133 -4.09 -22.50 18.16
CA LEU A 133 -3.55 -21.89 16.95
C LEU A 133 -3.62 -20.36 17.03
N GLU A 134 -2.47 -19.70 16.94
CA GLU A 134 -2.34 -18.23 17.01
C GLU A 134 -2.40 -17.55 15.64
N SER A 135 -2.01 -18.25 14.57
CA SER A 135 -1.99 -17.73 13.20
C SER A 135 -2.49 -18.78 12.21
N ALA A 136 -3.53 -18.43 11.44
CA ALA A 136 -4.15 -19.30 10.44
C ALA A 136 -4.01 -18.70 9.04
N ARG A 137 -3.51 -19.51 8.10
CA ARG A 137 -3.44 -19.16 6.68
C ARG A 137 -4.35 -20.07 5.86
N LEU A 138 -5.44 -19.49 5.36
CA LEU A 138 -6.54 -20.15 4.66
C LEU A 138 -6.71 -19.58 3.25
N VAL A 139 -5.63 -19.57 2.47
CA VAL A 139 -5.60 -18.96 1.13
C VAL A 139 -6.31 -19.84 0.11
N GLY A 140 -7.22 -19.28 -0.67
CA GLY A 140 -7.83 -19.97 -1.81
C GLY A 140 -8.73 -21.15 -1.48
N LEU A 141 -9.32 -21.19 -0.27
CA LEU A 141 -10.15 -22.29 0.24
C LEU A 141 -11.66 -22.06 0.07
N ASP A 142 -12.06 -21.06 -0.72
CA ASP A 142 -13.45 -20.76 -1.09
C ASP A 142 -14.26 -20.24 0.09
N ILE A 143 -13.60 -19.63 1.07
CA ILE A 143 -14.29 -19.11 2.25
C ILE A 143 -15.20 -17.96 1.81
N SER A 144 -16.49 -18.09 2.10
CA SER A 144 -17.49 -17.04 1.81
C SER A 144 -18.17 -16.50 3.06
N THR A 145 -18.14 -17.27 4.16
CA THR A 145 -18.82 -16.91 5.41
C THR A 145 -17.96 -17.24 6.63
N VAL A 146 -18.28 -16.64 7.77
CA VAL A 146 -17.63 -16.98 9.05
C VAL A 146 -18.13 -18.33 9.58
N GLY A 147 -19.37 -18.69 9.27
CA GLY A 147 -20.10 -19.80 9.92
C GLY A 147 -20.75 -19.32 11.23
N ASP A 148 -20.96 -20.23 12.17
CA ASP A 148 -21.43 -19.88 13.51
C ASP A 148 -20.30 -19.20 14.32
N PRO A 149 -20.45 -17.92 14.72
CA PRO A 149 -19.41 -17.20 15.47
C PRO A 149 -19.06 -17.85 16.82
N GLY A 150 -20.04 -18.48 17.49
CA GLY A 150 -19.84 -19.14 18.77
C GLY A 150 -19.03 -20.43 18.63
N GLU A 151 -19.32 -21.22 17.58
CA GLU A 151 -18.50 -22.39 17.27
C GLU A 151 -17.08 -22.02 16.85
N LEU A 152 -16.92 -20.96 16.06
CA LEU A 152 -15.60 -20.48 15.67
C LEU A 152 -14.78 -20.02 16.89
N SER A 153 -15.39 -19.24 17.77
CA SER A 153 -14.76 -18.77 19.00
C SER A 153 -14.34 -19.93 19.92
N GLY A 154 -15.19 -20.95 20.05
CA GLY A 154 -14.87 -22.15 20.83
C GLY A 154 -13.79 -23.03 20.19
N ALA A 155 -13.70 -23.06 18.86
CA ALA A 155 -12.73 -23.87 18.14
C ALA A 155 -11.33 -23.27 18.10
N VAL A 156 -11.20 -21.94 17.97
CA VAL A 156 -9.91 -21.24 17.82
C VAL A 156 -9.81 -19.97 18.70
N PRO A 157 -9.93 -20.09 20.04
CA PRO A 157 -9.97 -18.93 20.93
C PRO A 157 -8.63 -18.16 21.04
N ALA A 158 -7.52 -18.78 20.65
CA ALA A 158 -6.18 -18.19 20.70
C ALA A 158 -5.81 -17.44 19.41
N LEU A 159 -6.67 -17.44 18.38
CA LEU A 159 -6.33 -16.89 17.07
C LEU A 159 -6.13 -15.37 17.13
N ASN A 160 -4.94 -14.94 16.70
CA ASN A 160 -4.49 -13.56 16.67
C ASN A 160 -4.32 -13.07 15.21
N GLU A 161 -3.93 -13.95 14.31
CA GLU A 161 -3.75 -13.66 12.89
C GLU A 161 -4.60 -14.58 12.02
N LEU A 162 -5.36 -13.99 11.10
CA LEU A 162 -6.14 -14.71 10.11
C LEU A 162 -5.86 -14.16 8.71
N ASP A 163 -5.37 -15.05 7.85
CA ASP A 163 -5.13 -14.80 6.44
C ASP A 163 -6.14 -15.60 5.60
N VAL A 164 -7.04 -14.88 4.93
CA VAL A 164 -8.07 -15.42 4.04
C VAL A 164 -7.90 -14.85 2.62
N THR A 165 -6.65 -14.69 2.18
CA THR A 165 -6.34 -14.20 0.83
C THR A 165 -6.98 -15.06 -0.27
N GLY A 166 -7.49 -14.44 -1.33
CA GLY A 166 -7.96 -15.13 -2.55
C GLY A 166 -9.18 -16.03 -2.34
N ASN A 167 -10.11 -15.64 -1.47
CA ASN A 167 -11.32 -16.39 -1.14
C ASN A 167 -12.58 -15.79 -1.81
N LEU A 168 -13.75 -16.17 -1.31
CA LEU A 168 -15.07 -15.73 -1.78
C LEU A 168 -15.68 -14.71 -0.79
N VAL A 169 -14.87 -13.93 -0.09
CA VAL A 169 -15.36 -12.90 0.82
C VAL A 169 -15.89 -11.73 0.00
N ALA A 170 -17.17 -11.41 0.19
CA ALA A 170 -17.89 -10.45 -0.65
C ALA A 170 -18.24 -9.14 0.06
N PHE A 171 -18.31 -9.13 1.39
CA PHE A 171 -18.87 -8.03 2.18
C PHE A 171 -18.00 -7.73 3.40
N TRP A 172 -17.92 -6.45 3.77
CA TRP A 172 -17.21 -6.02 4.99
C TRP A 172 -17.77 -6.62 6.29
N SER A 173 -19.07 -6.96 6.31
CA SER A 173 -19.69 -7.63 7.46
C SER A 173 -18.98 -8.94 7.86
N PHE A 174 -18.24 -9.57 6.95
CA PHE A 174 -17.36 -10.69 7.27
C PHE A 174 -16.29 -10.29 8.30
N ALA A 175 -15.60 -9.16 8.10
CA ALA A 175 -14.58 -8.68 9.03
C ALA A 175 -15.17 -8.36 10.42
N GLU A 176 -16.37 -7.77 10.45
CA GLU A 176 -17.10 -7.49 11.69
C GLU A 176 -17.45 -8.77 12.45
N GLN A 177 -17.96 -9.78 11.74
CA GLN A 177 -18.30 -11.08 12.31
C GLN A 177 -17.07 -11.83 12.83
N VAL A 178 -15.96 -11.85 12.07
CA VAL A 178 -14.72 -12.50 12.50
C VAL A 178 -14.16 -11.80 13.75
N ALA A 179 -14.07 -10.48 13.75
CA ALA A 179 -13.56 -9.73 14.91
C ALA A 179 -14.45 -9.88 16.15
N THR A 180 -15.77 -10.01 15.96
CA THR A 180 -16.71 -10.29 17.05
C THR A 180 -16.53 -11.70 17.59
N ALA A 181 -16.33 -12.69 16.71
CA ALA A 181 -16.08 -14.08 17.11
C ALA A 181 -14.71 -14.27 17.80
N LEU A 182 -13.71 -13.50 17.36
CA LEU A 182 -12.31 -13.64 17.75
C LEU A 182 -11.77 -12.35 18.39
N PRO A 183 -12.01 -12.14 19.69
CA PRO A 183 -11.66 -10.89 20.37
C PRO A 183 -10.14 -10.66 20.49
N ARG A 184 -9.31 -11.68 20.25
CA ARG A 184 -7.85 -11.60 20.25
C ARG A 184 -7.25 -11.30 18.88
N LEU A 185 -8.05 -11.25 17.83
CA LEU A 185 -7.57 -11.03 16.47
C LEU A 185 -6.96 -9.62 16.34
N ALA A 186 -5.66 -9.56 16.07
CA ALA A 186 -4.95 -8.32 15.79
C ALA A 186 -4.58 -8.15 14.32
N VAL A 187 -4.47 -9.23 13.55
CA VAL A 187 -4.06 -9.19 12.13
C VAL A 187 -5.11 -9.87 11.27
N LEU A 188 -5.66 -9.15 10.30
CA LEU A 188 -6.61 -9.69 9.33
C LEU A 188 -6.16 -9.37 7.92
N ASN A 189 -5.91 -10.41 7.13
CA ASN A 189 -5.59 -10.30 5.72
C ASN A 189 -6.75 -10.80 4.85
N LEU A 190 -7.32 -9.88 4.08
CA LEU A 190 -8.45 -10.11 3.16
C LEU A 190 -8.03 -9.95 1.69
N SER A 191 -6.73 -9.96 1.39
CA SER A 191 -6.21 -9.66 0.06
C SER A 191 -6.86 -10.51 -1.05
N GLU A 192 -6.93 -10.00 -2.27
CA GLU A 192 -7.50 -10.70 -3.43
C GLU A 192 -8.98 -11.14 -3.27
N ASN A 193 -9.74 -10.48 -2.39
CA ASN A 193 -11.20 -10.63 -2.28
C ASN A 193 -11.92 -9.38 -2.79
N LYS A 194 -12.96 -9.52 -3.62
CA LYS A 194 -13.73 -8.34 -4.09
C LYS A 194 -14.76 -7.92 -3.04
N LEU A 195 -14.36 -7.00 -2.17
CA LEU A 195 -15.17 -6.53 -1.05
C LEU A 195 -16.19 -5.47 -1.47
N THR A 196 -17.42 -5.63 -1.03
CA THR A 196 -18.44 -4.59 -1.04
C THR A 196 -18.42 -3.88 0.31
N MET A 197 -18.08 -2.60 0.27
CA MET A 197 -17.93 -1.77 1.47
C MET A 197 -19.27 -1.19 1.93
N PRO A 198 -19.45 -0.90 3.24
CA PRO A 198 -20.71 -0.41 3.78
C PRO A 198 -21.10 0.97 3.21
N THR A 199 -22.27 1.10 2.59
CA THR A 199 -22.70 2.36 1.95
C THR A 199 -23.01 3.46 2.97
N PRO A 200 -22.94 4.75 2.58
CA PRO A 200 -23.43 5.84 3.42
C PRO A 200 -24.88 5.58 3.87
N GLY A 201 -25.17 5.70 5.16
CA GLY A 201 -26.50 5.42 5.72
C GLY A 201 -26.77 3.94 6.07
N SER A 202 -25.85 3.03 5.74
CA SER A 202 -25.80 1.74 6.45
C SER A 202 -25.52 2.04 7.94
N GLY A 203 -26.11 1.26 8.85
CA GLY A 203 -26.07 1.54 10.30
C GLY A 203 -24.66 1.71 10.88
N SER A 204 -24.58 2.00 12.18
CA SER A 204 -23.29 2.17 12.86
C SER A 204 -22.43 0.91 12.69
N LEU A 205 -21.22 1.08 12.14
CA LEU A 205 -20.24 0.01 11.97
C LEU A 205 -19.82 -0.54 13.34
N THR A 206 -19.58 -1.85 13.39
CA THR A 206 -19.08 -2.47 14.62
C THR A 206 -17.64 -2.03 14.85
N SER A 207 -17.33 -1.49 16.03
CA SER A 207 -15.96 -1.13 16.40
C SER A 207 -15.10 -2.38 16.54
N LEU A 208 -13.90 -2.37 15.95
CA LEU A 208 -12.92 -3.47 15.96
C LEU A 208 -11.65 -3.03 16.71
N PRO A 209 -11.73 -2.85 18.05
CA PRO A 209 -10.62 -2.26 18.82
C PRO A 209 -9.40 -3.17 18.95
N GLY A 210 -9.54 -4.47 18.69
CA GLY A 210 -8.43 -5.43 18.73
C GLY A 210 -7.53 -5.38 17.50
N LEU A 211 -8.06 -4.90 16.36
CA LEU A 211 -7.37 -4.99 15.07
C LEU A 211 -6.25 -3.95 14.97
N ARG A 212 -5.03 -4.44 14.72
CA ARG A 212 -3.80 -3.64 14.60
C ARG A 212 -3.28 -3.60 13.18
N ALA A 213 -3.42 -4.68 12.42
CA ALA A 213 -3.00 -4.75 11.03
C ALA A 213 -4.14 -5.23 10.14
N LEU A 214 -4.41 -4.48 9.09
CA LEU A 214 -5.44 -4.78 8.10
C LEU A 214 -4.83 -4.77 6.70
N VAL A 215 -4.91 -5.90 6.02
CA VAL A 215 -4.40 -6.07 4.66
C VAL A 215 -5.57 -6.21 3.70
N LEU A 216 -5.72 -5.25 2.79
CA LEU A 216 -6.80 -5.15 1.79
C LEU A 216 -6.22 -5.06 0.37
N ASN A 217 -5.12 -5.76 0.07
CA ASN A 217 -4.50 -5.68 -1.25
C ASN A 217 -5.44 -6.28 -2.31
N ASP A 218 -5.50 -5.67 -3.49
CA ASP A 218 -6.30 -6.14 -4.64
C ASP A 218 -7.77 -6.42 -4.30
N CYS A 219 -8.34 -5.63 -3.38
CA CYS A 219 -9.72 -5.80 -2.93
C CYS A 219 -10.74 -4.96 -3.73
N GLY A 220 -10.25 -4.06 -4.60
CA GLY A 220 -11.07 -3.10 -5.34
C GLY A 220 -11.60 -1.96 -4.47
N VAL A 221 -11.01 -1.70 -3.31
CA VAL A 221 -11.46 -0.67 -2.38
C VAL A 221 -10.97 0.72 -2.80
N THR A 222 -11.81 1.74 -2.65
CA THR A 222 -11.39 3.15 -2.86
C THR A 222 -11.00 3.82 -1.56
N TRP A 223 -10.23 4.92 -1.64
CA TRP A 223 -9.84 5.69 -0.45
C TRP A 223 -11.04 6.20 0.35
N ARG A 224 -12.11 6.60 -0.33
CA ARG A 224 -13.35 7.07 0.29
C ARG A 224 -14.04 5.97 1.11
N GLU A 225 -13.82 4.70 0.78
CA GLU A 225 -14.33 3.58 1.56
C GLU A 225 -13.41 3.27 2.75
N VAL A 226 -12.09 3.41 2.58
CA VAL A 226 -11.14 3.34 3.70
C VAL A 226 -11.45 4.39 4.77
N LEU A 227 -11.74 5.63 4.37
CA LEU A 227 -12.15 6.69 5.29
C LEU A 227 -13.44 6.38 6.04
N ARG A 228 -14.38 5.65 5.41
CA ARG A 228 -15.62 5.20 6.07
C ARG A 228 -15.35 4.15 7.14
N LEU A 229 -14.35 3.30 6.95
CA LEU A 229 -13.97 2.29 7.93
C LEU A 229 -13.11 2.85 9.07
N ALA A 230 -12.38 3.94 8.86
CA ALA A 230 -11.43 4.45 9.84
C ALA A 230 -12.01 4.60 11.27
N PRO A 231 -13.24 5.11 11.49
CA PRO A 231 -13.84 5.19 12.83
C PRO A 231 -14.06 3.85 13.52
N SER A 232 -14.21 2.74 12.79
CA SER A 232 -14.35 1.40 13.38
C SER A 232 -13.01 0.74 13.69
N LEU A 233 -11.88 1.37 13.34
CA LEU A 233 -10.53 0.80 13.46
C LEU A 233 -9.61 1.65 14.38
N PRO A 234 -9.97 1.90 15.65
CA PRO A 234 -9.26 2.88 16.50
C PRO A 234 -7.81 2.50 16.86
N SER A 235 -7.50 1.19 16.84
CA SER A 235 -6.20 0.65 17.22
C SER A 235 -5.28 0.35 16.03
N LEU A 236 -5.70 0.70 14.81
CA LEU A 236 -4.99 0.32 13.59
C LEU A 236 -3.59 0.96 13.53
N GLN A 237 -2.60 0.12 13.28
CA GLN A 237 -1.18 0.44 13.17
C GLN A 237 -0.65 0.19 11.76
N GLU A 238 -1.16 -0.81 11.06
CA GLU A 238 -0.70 -1.18 9.73
C GLU A 238 -1.90 -1.29 8.78
N LEU A 239 -1.82 -0.59 7.65
CA LEU A 239 -2.83 -0.63 6.61
C LEU A 239 -2.17 -0.85 5.26
N HIS A 240 -2.55 -1.93 4.59
CA HIS A 240 -2.01 -2.30 3.29
C HIS A 240 -3.10 -2.30 2.23
N LEU A 241 -2.87 -1.54 1.15
CA LEU A 241 -3.84 -1.26 0.10
C LEU A 241 -3.25 -1.48 -1.30
N CYS A 242 -2.23 -2.33 -1.44
CA CYS A 242 -1.55 -2.58 -2.72
C CYS A 242 -2.56 -2.95 -3.82
N GLY A 243 -2.35 -2.45 -5.05
CA GLY A 243 -3.14 -2.83 -6.24
C GLY A 243 -4.60 -2.32 -6.26
N ASN A 244 -5.02 -1.51 -5.29
CA ASN A 244 -6.37 -0.93 -5.29
C ASN A 244 -6.49 0.33 -6.16
N PRO A 245 -7.67 0.65 -6.71
CA PRO A 245 -7.86 1.85 -7.54
C PRO A 245 -7.97 3.13 -6.69
N ILE A 246 -6.83 3.67 -6.24
CA ILE A 246 -6.74 4.87 -5.41
C ILE A 246 -5.94 5.95 -6.14
N PRO A 247 -6.57 6.67 -7.11
CA PRO A 247 -5.88 7.68 -7.89
C PRO A 247 -5.57 8.95 -7.09
N THR A 248 -6.31 9.23 -6.02
CA THR A 248 -6.09 10.41 -5.17
C THR A 248 -6.51 10.10 -3.73
N LEU A 249 -5.78 10.69 -2.78
CA LEU A 249 -6.19 10.73 -1.39
C LEU A 249 -7.12 11.94 -1.21
N GLU A 250 -8.36 11.67 -0.84
CA GLU A 250 -9.36 12.69 -0.54
C GLU A 250 -9.32 13.07 0.94
N ALA A 251 -9.58 14.34 1.24
CA ALA A 251 -9.71 14.80 2.60
C ALA A 251 -10.98 14.22 3.25
N PRO A 252 -10.93 13.78 4.53
CA PRO A 252 -12.13 13.41 5.25
C PRO A 252 -13.11 14.59 5.30
N GLN A 253 -14.39 14.32 5.09
CA GLN A 253 -15.43 15.35 5.18
C GLN A 253 -15.65 15.76 6.65
N PRO A 254 -15.94 17.04 6.94
CA PRO A 254 -16.29 17.47 8.29
C PRO A 254 -17.59 16.78 8.74
N ALA A 255 -17.67 16.46 10.04
CA ALA A 255 -18.87 15.87 10.63
C ALA A 255 -20.09 16.79 10.39
N GLY A 256 -21.08 16.30 9.64
CA GLY A 256 -22.28 17.05 9.24
C GLY A 256 -22.46 17.26 7.73
N ALA A 257 -21.38 17.37 6.95
CA ALA A 257 -21.45 17.63 5.50
C ALA A 257 -21.93 16.42 4.67
N ALA A 258 -21.88 15.21 5.23
CA ALA A 258 -22.35 13.99 4.57
C ALA A 258 -23.88 13.99 4.34
N ALA A 259 -24.65 14.76 5.13
CA ALA A 259 -26.08 14.90 4.95
C ALA A 259 -26.43 15.84 3.78
N GLU A 260 -25.72 16.96 3.62
CA GLU A 260 -25.96 17.94 2.56
C GLU A 260 -25.45 17.49 1.18
N ALA A 261 -24.32 16.78 1.13
CA ALA A 261 -23.76 16.28 -0.13
C ALA A 261 -24.63 15.19 -0.79
N ALA A 262 -25.46 14.49 -0.02
CA ALA A 262 -26.42 13.51 -0.55
C ALA A 262 -27.65 14.18 -1.19
N GLU A 263 -28.00 15.41 -0.79
CA GLU A 263 -29.13 16.17 -1.31
C GLU A 263 -28.75 16.98 -2.57
N ALA A 264 -27.48 17.36 -2.72
CA ALA A 264 -26.98 18.11 -3.88
C ALA A 264 -26.76 17.26 -5.15
N ALA A 265 -26.89 15.94 -5.08
CA ALA A 265 -26.69 15.02 -6.21
C ALA A 265 -27.94 14.81 -7.10
N GLY A 266 -28.75 15.86 -7.29
CA GLY A 266 -29.79 15.91 -8.31
C GLY A 266 -29.20 16.12 -9.72
N PRO A 267 -29.93 15.82 -10.82
CA PRO A 267 -29.36 15.75 -12.15
C PRO A 267 -28.92 17.13 -12.63
N ALA A 268 -27.61 17.28 -12.84
CA ALA A 268 -27.00 18.48 -13.41
C ALA A 268 -27.51 18.69 -14.85
N VAL A 269 -28.39 19.68 -15.03
CA VAL A 269 -28.73 20.23 -16.35
C VAL A 269 -27.58 21.16 -16.75
N ALA A 270 -26.95 20.84 -17.87
CA ALA A 270 -25.89 21.64 -18.47
C ALA A 270 -26.48 22.92 -19.06
N GLU A 271 -26.12 24.08 -18.48
CA GLU A 271 -26.21 25.37 -19.17
C GLU A 271 -24.81 25.98 -19.25
N GLN A 272 -24.38 26.22 -20.49
CA GLN A 272 -23.18 26.98 -20.84
C GLN A 272 -23.45 28.48 -20.65
N PRO A 273 -22.52 29.27 -20.10
CA PRO A 273 -22.59 30.72 -20.23
C PRO A 273 -21.76 31.22 -21.41
N GLU A 274 -22.38 32.08 -22.20
CA GLU A 274 -21.82 32.81 -23.33
C GLU A 274 -20.68 33.75 -22.92
N ALA A 275 -19.69 33.87 -23.81
CA ALA A 275 -18.52 34.72 -23.66
C ALA A 275 -18.84 36.17 -24.06
N THR A 276 -18.70 37.10 -23.12
CA THR A 276 -18.56 38.53 -23.42
C THR A 276 -17.13 38.98 -23.21
N VAL A 277 -16.48 39.38 -24.30
CA VAL A 277 -15.12 39.90 -24.36
C VAL A 277 -15.09 41.33 -23.84
N ALA A 278 -14.24 41.63 -22.86
CA ALA A 278 -13.88 42.99 -22.47
C ALA A 278 -12.36 43.14 -22.35
N ASN A 279 -11.81 44.08 -23.11
CA ASN A 279 -10.42 44.53 -23.09
C ASN A 279 -10.09 45.31 -21.81
N GLY A 280 -8.86 45.17 -21.29
CA GLY A 280 -8.19 46.29 -20.61
C GLY A 280 -7.26 45.99 -19.44
N SER A 281 -5.95 46.10 -19.72
CA SER A 281 -4.88 46.65 -18.88
C SER A 281 -4.23 45.80 -17.77
N GLU A 282 -2.91 45.93 -17.70
CA GLU A 282 -1.92 45.20 -16.88
C GLU A 282 -2.14 45.28 -15.36
N VAL A 283 -3.11 46.06 -14.87
CA VAL A 283 -3.54 46.08 -13.45
C VAL A 283 -4.31 44.81 -13.08
N GLY A 284 -4.87 44.11 -14.07
CA GLY A 284 -5.54 42.82 -13.88
C GLY A 284 -4.61 41.66 -13.55
N ALA A 285 -3.32 41.73 -13.92
CA ALA A 285 -2.37 40.63 -13.69
C ALA A 285 -1.96 40.51 -12.22
N GLU A 286 -1.71 41.62 -11.53
CA GLU A 286 -1.44 41.63 -10.08
C GLU A 286 -2.68 41.25 -9.26
N ALA A 287 -3.87 41.75 -9.64
CA ALA A 287 -5.12 41.38 -8.98
C ALA A 287 -5.48 39.90 -9.20
N ALA A 288 -5.24 39.37 -10.41
CA ALA A 288 -5.41 37.95 -10.72
C ALA A 288 -4.36 37.08 -10.01
N ALA A 289 -3.10 37.53 -9.91
CA ALA A 289 -2.06 36.85 -9.16
C ALA A 289 -2.35 36.83 -7.65
N ALA A 290 -2.87 37.93 -7.10
CA ALA A 290 -3.30 38.01 -5.70
C ALA A 290 -4.52 37.11 -5.43
N ALA A 291 -5.50 37.07 -6.34
CA ALA A 291 -6.65 36.17 -6.24
C ALA A 291 -6.24 34.70 -6.35
N ALA A 292 -5.31 34.37 -7.26
CA ALA A 292 -4.74 33.04 -7.40
C ALA A 292 -3.94 32.63 -6.15
N ALA A 293 -3.16 33.55 -5.56
CA ALA A 293 -2.43 33.32 -4.32
C ALA A 293 -3.39 33.12 -3.13
N ALA A 294 -4.48 33.88 -3.05
CA ALA A 294 -5.51 33.71 -2.03
C ALA A 294 -6.25 32.36 -2.17
N ALA A 295 -6.58 31.96 -3.41
CA ALA A 295 -7.18 30.66 -3.70
C ALA A 295 -6.23 29.49 -3.36
N ALA A 296 -4.93 29.63 -3.67
CA ALA A 296 -3.91 28.66 -3.29
C ALA A 296 -3.72 28.56 -1.78
N ALA A 297 -3.76 29.70 -1.07
CA ALA A 297 -3.71 29.73 0.39
C ALA A 297 -4.94 29.07 1.02
N ALA A 298 -6.14 29.31 0.47
CA ALA A 298 -7.37 28.64 0.91
C ALA A 298 -7.34 27.13 0.66
N ALA A 299 -6.86 26.69 -0.51
CA ALA A 299 -6.68 25.28 -0.82
C ALA A 299 -5.65 24.60 0.11
N ALA A 300 -4.53 25.28 0.40
CA ALA A 300 -3.53 24.79 1.34
C ALA A 300 -4.09 24.68 2.78
N ALA A 301 -4.92 25.65 3.20
CA ALA A 301 -5.61 25.61 4.49
C ALA A 301 -6.61 24.44 4.57
N ASP A 302 -7.33 24.14 3.48
CA ASP A 302 -8.23 22.98 3.41
C ASP A 302 -7.46 21.65 3.46
N VAL A 303 -6.32 21.55 2.76
CA VAL A 303 -5.45 20.37 2.83
C VAL A 303 -4.90 20.16 4.25
N GLU A 304 -4.44 21.21 4.91
CA GLU A 304 -3.96 21.14 6.30
C GLU A 304 -5.08 20.74 7.27
N ALA A 305 -6.29 21.29 7.11
CA ALA A 305 -7.45 20.89 7.89
C ALA A 305 -7.83 19.43 7.63
N GLY A 306 -7.80 18.99 6.36
CA GLY A 306 -8.00 17.61 5.94
C GLY A 306 -6.97 16.66 6.54
N ALA A 307 -5.70 17.05 6.57
CA ALA A 307 -4.62 16.28 7.17
C ALA A 307 -4.83 16.08 8.67
N ARG A 308 -5.28 17.12 9.40
CA ARG A 308 -5.63 17.00 10.83
C ARG A 308 -6.83 16.08 11.06
N ARG A 309 -7.86 16.16 10.21
CA ARG A 309 -9.00 15.23 10.27
C ARG A 309 -8.56 13.79 10.01
N LEU A 310 -7.66 13.58 9.05
CA LEU A 310 -7.11 12.25 8.76
C LEU A 310 -6.29 11.72 9.94
N ALA A 311 -5.49 12.57 10.57
CA ALA A 311 -4.73 12.23 11.77
C ALA A 311 -5.62 11.83 12.95
N ALA A 312 -6.78 12.46 13.10
CA ALA A 312 -7.77 12.08 14.11
C ALA A 312 -8.43 10.72 13.83
N LEU A 313 -8.60 10.36 12.54
CA LEU A 313 -9.13 9.06 12.14
C LEU A 313 -8.11 7.92 12.30
N PHE A 314 -6.82 8.21 12.13
CA PHE A 314 -5.73 7.23 12.19
C PHE A 314 -4.64 7.62 13.20
N PRO A 315 -4.96 7.71 14.50
CA PRO A 315 -4.01 8.21 15.51
C PRO A 315 -2.84 7.25 15.76
N ASN A 316 -2.99 5.97 15.43
CA ASN A 316 -2.02 4.91 15.71
C ASN A 316 -1.30 4.36 14.48
N LEU A 317 -1.65 4.86 13.28
CA LEU A 317 -1.14 4.32 12.03
C LEU A 317 0.36 4.58 11.88
N GLN A 318 1.12 3.50 11.71
CA GLN A 318 2.57 3.47 11.61
C GLN A 318 3.04 3.07 10.22
N VAL A 319 2.35 2.12 9.59
CA VAL A 319 2.68 1.59 8.27
C VAL A 319 1.50 1.82 7.34
N LEU A 320 1.77 2.47 6.21
CA LEU A 320 0.80 2.62 5.14
C LEU A 320 1.42 2.14 3.82
N THR A 321 0.78 1.16 3.19
CA THR A 321 1.18 0.64 1.87
C THR A 321 0.17 1.06 0.82
N LEU A 322 0.62 1.88 -0.13
CA LEU A 322 -0.11 2.39 -1.29
C LEU A 322 0.67 2.04 -2.57
N GLU A 323 1.20 0.81 -2.66
CA GLU A 323 1.94 0.33 -3.83
C GLU A 323 0.98 0.05 -5.00
N GLU A 324 1.35 0.46 -6.21
CA GLU A 324 0.60 0.19 -7.45
C GLU A 324 -0.88 0.62 -7.42
N VAL A 325 -1.24 1.57 -6.55
CA VAL A 325 -2.64 2.03 -6.43
C VAL A 325 -3.05 3.05 -7.50
N GLY A 326 -2.08 3.46 -8.32
CA GLY A 326 -2.28 4.41 -9.40
C GLY A 326 -2.41 5.85 -8.92
N LEU A 327 -1.71 6.26 -7.85
CA LEU A 327 -1.72 7.65 -7.39
C LEU A 327 -1.40 8.61 -8.56
N GLY A 328 -2.17 9.69 -8.69
CA GLY A 328 -2.05 10.69 -9.76
C GLY A 328 -0.84 11.61 -9.62
N GLY A 329 -0.17 11.61 -8.46
CA GLY A 329 1.00 12.43 -8.18
C GLY A 329 1.22 12.65 -6.68
N TRP A 330 2.31 13.32 -6.34
CA TRP A 330 2.75 13.52 -4.96
C TRP A 330 1.84 14.44 -4.13
N ALA A 331 1.17 15.40 -4.75
CA ALA A 331 0.41 16.45 -4.05
C ALA A 331 -0.64 15.90 -3.06
N SER A 332 -1.32 14.80 -3.40
CA SER A 332 -2.34 14.19 -2.53
C SER A 332 -1.77 13.62 -1.23
N LEU A 333 -0.46 13.31 -1.19
CA LEU A 333 0.21 12.80 0.02
C LEU A 333 0.36 13.86 1.11
N ALA A 334 0.14 15.15 0.81
CA ALA A 334 0.13 16.21 1.81
C ALA A 334 -0.90 15.95 2.94
N LEU A 335 -1.98 15.20 2.66
CA LEU A 335 -2.94 14.78 3.68
C LEU A 335 -2.35 13.85 4.75
N LEU A 336 -1.30 13.10 4.40
CA LEU A 336 -0.61 12.19 5.32
C LEU A 336 0.37 12.92 6.27
N ALA A 337 0.65 14.20 6.00
CA ALA A 337 1.68 14.98 6.68
C ALA A 337 1.50 15.08 8.20
N ARG A 338 0.25 14.97 8.69
CA ARG A 338 -0.09 15.12 10.11
C ARG A 338 -0.32 13.81 10.84
N LEU A 339 -0.10 12.67 10.20
CA LEU A 339 -0.23 11.38 10.87
C LEU A 339 0.88 11.26 11.94
N PRO A 340 0.52 11.18 13.24
CA PRO A 340 1.47 11.40 14.33
C PRO A 340 2.48 10.27 14.50
N ARG A 341 2.12 9.06 14.03
CA ARG A 341 2.91 7.84 14.22
C ARG A 341 3.35 7.20 12.90
N LEU A 342 3.11 7.82 11.75
CA LEU A 342 3.45 7.24 10.45
C LEU A 342 4.97 7.20 10.30
N THR A 343 5.54 6.00 10.38
CA THR A 343 6.99 5.75 10.31
C THR A 343 7.43 5.17 8.98
N ARG A 344 6.55 4.41 8.30
CA ARG A 344 6.84 3.73 7.04
C ARG A 344 5.75 3.99 6.02
N LEU A 345 6.16 4.51 4.86
CA LEU A 345 5.27 4.78 3.73
C LEU A 345 5.77 4.08 2.48
N HIS A 346 4.94 3.21 1.92
CA HIS A 346 5.27 2.47 0.71
C HIS A 346 4.45 2.99 -0.47
N LEU A 347 5.13 3.42 -1.53
CA LEU A 347 4.57 4.07 -2.71
C LEU A 347 5.12 3.46 -4.01
N ALA A 348 5.74 2.28 -3.94
CA ALA A 348 6.34 1.66 -5.10
C ALA A 348 5.32 1.44 -6.25
N GLY A 349 5.80 1.52 -7.50
CA GLY A 349 4.99 1.28 -8.69
C GLY A 349 3.99 2.39 -9.04
N ASN A 350 3.94 3.50 -8.30
CA ASN A 350 3.13 4.66 -8.68
C ASN A 350 3.86 5.52 -9.72
N THR A 351 3.78 5.11 -10.98
CA THR A 351 4.54 5.71 -12.10
C THR A 351 4.24 7.19 -12.36
N ARG A 352 3.08 7.70 -11.94
CA ARG A 352 2.73 9.13 -12.06
C ARG A 352 3.34 10.01 -10.97
N ILE A 353 3.95 9.44 -9.93
CA ILE A 353 4.75 10.20 -8.97
C ILE A 353 6.09 10.55 -9.64
N ALA A 354 6.11 11.69 -10.32
CA ALA A 354 7.29 12.17 -11.04
C ALA A 354 8.04 13.29 -10.31
N HIS A 355 7.34 14.04 -9.44
CA HIS A 355 7.91 15.17 -8.71
C HIS A 355 7.58 15.07 -7.23
N ILE A 356 8.56 15.30 -6.36
CA ILE A 356 8.43 15.29 -4.89
C ILE A 356 8.51 16.73 -4.38
N ALA A 357 7.64 17.10 -3.46
CA ALA A 357 7.69 18.39 -2.78
C ALA A 357 7.38 18.21 -1.29
N TYR A 358 8.27 18.68 -0.42
CA TYR A 358 8.00 18.63 1.02
C TYR A 358 6.90 19.67 1.39
N PRO A 359 5.81 19.29 2.09
CA PRO A 359 4.71 20.22 2.35
C PRO A 359 5.09 21.43 3.21
N GLY A 360 4.41 22.57 2.99
CA GLY A 360 4.40 23.70 3.92
C GLY A 360 5.60 24.67 3.84
N LEU A 361 6.42 24.59 2.80
CA LEU A 361 7.50 25.54 2.54
C LEU A 361 7.33 26.17 1.15
N PRO A 362 7.81 27.41 0.92
CA PRO A 362 7.67 28.05 -0.37
C PRO A 362 8.34 27.18 -1.45
N PRO A 363 7.71 27.06 -2.64
CA PRO A 363 8.25 26.24 -3.72
C PRO A 363 9.66 26.74 -4.10
N PRO A 364 10.58 25.84 -4.48
CA PRO A 364 11.81 26.27 -5.11
C PRO A 364 11.48 27.09 -6.38
N PRO A 365 12.30 28.11 -6.72
CA PRO A 365 12.04 28.92 -7.91
C PRO A 365 11.95 28.05 -9.17
N PRO A 366 11.07 28.39 -10.13
CA PRO A 366 10.79 27.56 -11.30
C PRO A 366 12.06 27.30 -12.10
N GLN A 367 12.36 26.02 -12.32
CA GLN A 367 13.47 25.59 -13.16
C GLN A 367 13.07 25.76 -14.62
N GLN A 368 13.79 26.60 -15.36
CA GLN A 368 13.73 26.58 -16.81
C GLN A 368 14.27 25.23 -17.29
N GLN A 369 13.44 24.45 -17.97
CA GLN A 369 13.82 23.17 -18.58
C GLN A 369 15.03 23.38 -19.49
N GLN A 370 16.22 22.99 -19.04
CA GLN A 370 17.37 22.86 -19.92
C GLN A 370 17.19 21.56 -20.71
N GLN A 371 16.85 21.71 -22.00
CA GLN A 371 17.17 20.70 -23.00
C GLN A 371 18.67 20.43 -22.91
N GLN A 372 19.05 19.18 -22.60
CA GLN A 372 20.44 18.75 -22.72
C GLN A 372 20.91 19.00 -24.16
N PRO A 373 22.10 19.60 -24.40
CA PRO A 373 22.66 19.62 -25.73
C PRO A 373 22.97 18.18 -26.15
N ALA A 374 22.56 17.82 -27.37
CA ALA A 374 22.78 16.49 -27.93
C ALA A 374 24.27 16.09 -27.88
N PRO A 375 24.58 14.80 -27.68
CA PRO A 375 25.97 14.33 -27.68
C PRO A 375 26.61 14.63 -29.04
N GLY A 376 27.79 15.25 -29.01
CA GLY A 376 28.57 15.53 -30.20
C GLY A 376 29.08 14.25 -30.87
N PRO A 377 29.42 14.29 -32.16
CA PRO A 377 29.74 13.10 -32.96
C PRO A 377 31.01 12.35 -32.54
N ALA A 378 31.75 12.83 -31.52
CA ALA A 378 32.96 12.19 -31.02
C ALA A 378 32.70 11.08 -29.96
N ASP A 379 31.53 11.06 -29.32
CA ASP A 379 31.21 10.09 -28.26
C ASP A 379 30.59 8.77 -28.79
N ALA A 380 30.26 8.72 -30.08
CA ALA A 380 29.71 7.53 -30.72
C ALA A 380 30.78 6.44 -30.98
N GLU A 381 32.05 6.83 -31.09
CA GLU A 381 33.14 5.89 -31.46
C GLU A 381 33.76 5.19 -30.25
N ALA A 382 33.65 5.77 -29.04
CA ALA A 382 34.12 5.14 -27.80
C ALA A 382 33.14 4.07 -27.25
N ALA A 383 31.86 4.14 -27.62
CA ALA A 383 30.83 3.20 -27.17
C ALA A 383 30.90 1.83 -27.88
N ALA A 384 31.58 1.74 -29.04
CA ALA A 384 31.69 0.49 -29.81
C ALA A 384 32.87 -0.41 -29.35
N ALA A 385 33.86 0.12 -28.62
CA ALA A 385 35.07 -0.61 -28.25
C ALA A 385 34.99 -1.37 -26.91
N ALA A 386 33.93 -1.18 -26.12
CA ALA A 386 33.75 -1.85 -24.83
C ALA A 386 32.88 -3.13 -24.90
N ALA A 387 32.46 -3.54 -26.10
CA ALA A 387 31.52 -4.65 -26.33
C ALA A 387 32.18 -5.97 -26.80
N SER A 388 33.51 -6.09 -26.78
CA SER A 388 34.18 -7.36 -27.13
C SER A 388 35.39 -7.65 -26.24
N GLY A 389 35.29 -8.71 -25.44
CA GLY A 389 36.40 -9.24 -24.64
C GLY A 389 35.95 -10.25 -23.59
N GLU A 390 35.88 -11.52 -23.98
CA GLU A 390 35.63 -12.68 -23.12
C GLU A 390 36.80 -13.04 -22.18
N GLU A 391 36.42 -13.65 -21.06
CA GLU A 391 37.10 -14.60 -20.15
C GLU A 391 38.62 -14.55 -19.85
N ALA A 392 38.94 -14.59 -18.55
CA ALA A 392 39.90 -15.58 -18.01
C ALA A 392 39.72 -15.81 -16.50
N VAL A 393 39.73 -17.10 -16.14
CA VAL A 393 39.69 -17.69 -14.80
C VAL A 393 41.11 -17.84 -14.20
N ALA A 394 41.19 -17.81 -12.86
CA ALA A 394 42.19 -18.37 -11.92
C ALA A 394 42.66 -17.28 -10.94
N GLY A 395 42.80 -17.49 -9.62
CA GLY A 395 42.87 -18.67 -8.78
C GLY A 395 43.85 -18.34 -7.64
N GLY A 396 43.55 -18.74 -6.39
CA GLY A 396 44.58 -18.95 -5.37
C GLY A 396 44.62 -18.06 -4.12
N ASN A 397 44.04 -18.60 -3.04
CA ASN A 397 44.68 -18.84 -1.73
C ASN A 397 45.06 -17.71 -0.73
N LYS A 398 44.37 -17.79 0.42
CA LYS A 398 44.88 -18.11 1.78
C LYS A 398 45.23 -16.99 2.79
N ALA A 399 44.68 -17.19 4.00
CA ALA A 399 45.15 -16.80 5.34
C ALA A 399 45.10 -15.30 5.67
N ALA A 400 44.98 -14.83 6.91
CA ALA A 400 44.55 -15.30 8.23
C ALA A 400 44.57 -14.02 9.10
N GLY A 401 43.81 -13.96 10.19
CA GLY A 401 44.04 -12.91 11.20
C GLY A 401 42.82 -12.53 11.99
N GLU A 402 42.61 -13.25 13.08
CA GLU A 402 41.82 -12.84 14.24
C GLU A 402 42.28 -11.47 14.77
N ALA A 403 41.33 -10.66 15.23
CA ALA A 403 41.51 -9.83 16.43
C ALA A 403 40.13 -9.48 17.02
N ALA A 404 39.97 -9.88 18.28
CA ALA A 404 38.78 -9.73 19.09
C ALA A 404 38.81 -8.43 19.91
N ALA A 405 37.60 -8.08 20.37
CA ALA A 405 37.25 -7.44 21.65
C ALA A 405 37.52 -5.94 21.88
N VAL A 406 36.49 -5.32 22.47
CA VAL A 406 36.42 -4.48 23.70
C VAL A 406 35.37 -3.37 23.44
N ALA A 407 34.11 -3.52 23.87
CA ALA A 407 33.49 -3.29 25.19
C ALA A 407 33.07 -1.83 25.49
N GLY A 408 31.88 -1.69 26.10
CA GLY A 408 31.32 -0.49 26.76
C GLY A 408 30.22 0.21 25.94
N GLY A 409 28.93 0.26 26.30
CA GLY A 409 28.26 0.01 27.57
C GLY A 409 28.17 1.29 28.43
N MET A 410 27.06 2.04 28.34
CA MET A 410 26.46 3.00 29.32
C MET A 410 25.43 3.86 28.54
N ALA A 411 24.12 3.70 28.64
CA ALA A 411 23.20 3.89 29.78
C ALA A 411 23.06 5.35 30.24
N GLU A 412 21.84 5.86 30.03
CA GLU A 412 21.06 6.87 30.77
C GLU A 412 21.77 7.96 31.57
N GLN A 413 21.32 9.21 31.35
CA GLN A 413 21.00 10.08 32.47
C GLN A 413 19.82 11.00 32.14
N ALA A 414 18.72 10.74 32.87
CA ALA A 414 17.62 11.67 33.08
C ALA A 414 18.12 12.84 33.93
N GLY A 415 17.70 14.05 33.57
CA GLY A 415 17.88 15.26 34.35
C GLY A 415 16.54 15.96 34.51
N GLU A 416 15.91 15.75 35.66
CA GLU A 416 14.80 16.57 36.16
C GLU A 416 15.33 17.96 36.53
N GLY A 417 14.63 19.00 36.08
CA GLY A 417 14.88 20.38 36.46
C GLY A 417 13.58 21.16 36.41
N ALA A 418 12.89 21.20 37.54
CA ALA A 418 11.71 22.04 37.75
C ALA A 418 12.14 23.51 37.83
N GLY A 419 11.57 24.35 36.97
CA GLY A 419 11.69 25.81 37.00
C GLY A 419 10.38 26.42 36.51
N SER A 420 9.59 26.93 37.44
CA SER A 420 8.35 27.67 37.20
C SER A 420 8.67 29.09 36.75
N SER A 421 8.21 29.48 35.56
CA SER A 421 7.92 30.88 35.23
C SER A 421 6.85 30.93 34.14
N GLY A 422 5.75 31.64 34.44
CA GLY A 422 4.51 31.57 33.68
C GLY A 422 4.49 32.30 32.33
N GLY A 423 3.42 32.01 31.59
CA GLY A 423 2.74 32.95 30.70
C GLY A 423 3.32 33.15 29.31
N ASP A 424 3.03 32.23 28.39
CA ASP A 424 2.49 32.61 27.07
C ASP A 424 1.57 31.49 26.58
N GLY A 425 0.32 31.84 26.27
CA GLY A 425 -0.70 30.92 25.75
C GLY A 425 -0.54 30.67 24.26
N GLY A 426 0.70 30.51 23.80
CA GLY A 426 1.02 30.12 22.44
C GLY A 426 0.75 28.63 22.27
N GLU A 427 -0.17 28.29 21.36
CA GLU A 427 -0.32 26.92 20.85
C GLU A 427 1.08 26.37 20.53
N PRO A 428 1.46 25.18 21.03
CA PRO A 428 2.81 24.65 20.81
C PRO A 428 3.12 24.66 19.31
N PRO A 429 4.36 24.97 18.90
CA PRO A 429 4.69 25.05 17.48
C PRO A 429 4.26 23.74 16.81
N ALA A 430 3.40 23.85 15.80
CA ALA A 430 2.88 22.69 15.10
C ALA A 430 4.06 21.83 14.63
N ALA A 431 4.04 20.54 14.98
CA ALA A 431 5.10 19.59 14.61
C ALA A 431 5.35 19.67 13.09
N PRO A 432 6.58 19.46 12.60
CA PRO A 432 6.84 19.49 11.17
C PRO A 432 6.02 18.43 10.42
N PRO A 433 5.65 18.66 9.14
CA PRO A 433 5.09 17.63 8.28
C PRO A 433 5.93 16.34 8.32
N PHE A 434 5.28 15.18 8.39
CA PHE A 434 5.95 13.88 8.42
C PHE A 434 7.01 13.75 9.54
N ALA A 435 6.74 14.33 10.72
CA ALA A 435 7.67 14.35 11.85
C ALA A 435 8.21 12.96 12.28
N ALA A 436 7.43 11.89 12.06
CA ALA A 436 7.78 10.53 12.45
C ALA A 436 8.28 9.65 11.29
N LEU A 437 8.25 10.14 10.04
CA LEU A 437 8.50 9.29 8.86
C LEU A 437 9.98 8.96 8.73
N SER A 438 10.32 7.69 9.00
CA SER A 438 11.70 7.19 8.98
C SER A 438 12.04 6.34 7.77
N ALA A 439 11.05 5.75 7.10
CA ALA A 439 11.24 4.95 5.89
C ALA A 439 10.27 5.35 4.77
N LEU A 440 10.81 5.56 3.58
CA LEU A 440 10.06 5.94 2.40
C LEU A 440 10.46 5.08 1.20
N TYR A 441 9.51 4.30 0.69
CA TYR A 441 9.74 3.39 -0.43
C TYR A 441 9.09 3.91 -1.71
N LEU A 442 9.91 4.39 -2.63
CA LEU A 442 9.54 5.03 -3.90
C LEU A 442 10.03 4.23 -5.11
N GLY A 443 10.19 2.91 -4.98
CA GLY A 443 10.70 2.08 -6.06
C GLY A 443 9.82 2.12 -7.31
N GLY A 444 10.39 2.25 -8.51
CA GLY A 444 9.64 2.23 -9.76
C GLY A 444 8.60 3.35 -9.91
N CYS A 445 8.80 4.49 -9.24
CA CYS A 445 8.04 5.71 -9.50
C CYS A 445 8.58 6.43 -10.75
N GLY A 446 7.91 7.49 -11.17
CA GLY A 446 8.30 8.29 -12.34
C GLY A 446 9.35 9.35 -12.06
N ILE A 447 10.12 9.26 -10.97
CA ILE A 447 11.00 10.35 -10.51
C ILE A 447 12.19 10.49 -11.46
N GLY A 448 12.20 11.59 -12.22
CA GLY A 448 13.21 11.83 -13.26
C GLY A 448 14.24 12.91 -12.90
N ASP A 449 14.04 13.65 -11.81
CA ASP A 449 14.81 14.84 -11.50
C ASP A 449 15.47 14.78 -10.11
N TRP A 450 16.63 15.44 -10.00
CA TRP A 450 17.38 15.53 -8.74
C TRP A 450 16.78 16.54 -7.74
N ALA A 451 15.90 17.44 -8.17
CA ALA A 451 15.27 18.40 -7.27
C ALA A 451 14.30 17.68 -6.32
N SER A 452 13.52 16.74 -6.84
CA SER A 452 12.71 15.80 -6.07
C SER A 452 13.53 15.02 -5.04
N VAL A 453 14.75 14.60 -5.40
CA VAL A 453 15.65 13.91 -4.45
C VAL A 453 16.17 14.87 -3.38
N ASN A 454 16.45 16.13 -3.71
CA ASN A 454 16.85 17.14 -2.73
C ASN A 454 15.75 17.41 -1.69
N GLU A 455 14.48 17.39 -2.11
CA GLU A 455 13.33 17.58 -1.20
C GLU A 455 13.22 16.49 -0.13
N LEU A 456 13.79 15.29 -0.37
CA LEU A 456 13.83 14.20 0.62
C LEU A 456 14.70 14.54 1.85
N ASP A 457 15.68 15.45 1.72
CA ASP A 457 16.52 15.89 2.84
C ASP A 457 15.75 16.72 3.87
N ARG A 458 14.57 17.23 3.51
CA ARG A 458 13.72 18.03 4.39
C ARG A 458 12.94 17.19 5.40
N PHE A 459 12.87 15.86 5.22
CA PHE A 459 12.19 14.97 6.14
C PHE A 459 13.00 14.83 7.44
N PRO A 460 12.44 15.20 8.62
CA PRO A 460 13.25 15.37 9.83
C PRO A 460 13.99 14.11 10.32
N VAL A 461 13.42 12.94 10.09
CA VAL A 461 13.92 11.66 10.64
C VAL A 461 14.05 10.55 9.60
N LEU A 462 14.07 10.90 8.31
CA LEU A 462 14.17 9.93 7.21
C LEU A 462 15.53 9.23 7.22
N LYS A 463 15.52 7.89 7.35
CA LYS A 463 16.69 7.03 7.44
C LYS A 463 16.74 5.95 6.37
N GLU A 464 15.60 5.43 5.96
CA GLU A 464 15.52 4.37 4.95
C GLU A 464 14.82 4.89 3.70
N LEU A 465 15.48 4.71 2.56
CA LEU A 465 15.01 5.21 1.28
C LEU A 465 15.16 4.14 0.20
N ARG A 466 14.10 3.93 -0.58
CA ARG A 466 14.15 3.09 -1.78
C ARG A 466 13.77 3.91 -3.01
N LEU A 467 14.70 4.06 -3.93
CA LEU A 467 14.55 4.76 -5.22
C LEU A 467 14.84 3.84 -6.42
N SER A 468 15.06 2.54 -6.20
CA SER A 468 15.33 1.56 -7.25
C SER A 468 14.29 1.63 -8.37
N GLY A 469 14.71 1.65 -9.63
CA GLY A 469 13.80 1.66 -10.78
C GLY A 469 13.25 3.03 -11.18
N ASN A 470 13.69 4.13 -10.55
CA ASN A 470 13.35 5.49 -10.99
C ASN A 470 14.30 5.99 -12.09
N PRO A 471 13.81 6.78 -13.08
CA PRO A 471 14.64 7.36 -14.14
C PRO A 471 15.81 8.22 -13.62
N VAL A 472 15.68 8.90 -12.48
CA VAL A 472 16.75 9.73 -11.88
C VAL A 472 18.03 8.95 -11.57
N LEU A 473 17.93 7.65 -11.24
CA LEU A 473 19.11 6.82 -11.01
C LEU A 473 19.72 6.29 -12.32
N GLN A 474 18.91 6.14 -13.36
CA GLN A 474 19.34 5.68 -14.68
C GLN A 474 20.09 6.77 -15.45
N SER A 475 19.75 8.04 -15.22
CA SER A 475 20.45 9.18 -15.84
C SER A 475 21.86 9.40 -15.26
N SER A 476 22.17 8.84 -14.10
CA SER A 476 23.53 8.86 -13.54
C SER A 476 24.40 7.77 -14.14
N LYS A 477 25.59 8.16 -14.62
CA LYS A 477 26.63 7.24 -15.11
C LYS A 477 27.12 6.23 -14.06
N THR A 478 26.83 6.46 -12.78
CA THR A 478 27.33 5.65 -11.66
C THR A 478 26.23 4.90 -10.91
N GLY A 479 24.99 4.95 -11.43
CA GLY A 479 23.81 4.39 -10.77
C GLY A 479 23.26 5.26 -9.64
N GLY A 480 23.73 6.49 -9.47
CA GLY A 480 23.11 7.53 -8.64
C GLY A 480 23.32 7.40 -7.12
N ARG A 481 24.00 6.35 -6.65
CA ARG A 481 24.08 6.05 -5.20
C ARG A 481 24.82 7.14 -4.41
N PHE A 482 25.98 7.56 -4.89
CA PHE A 482 26.78 8.56 -4.16
C PHE A 482 26.11 9.94 -4.22
N GLU A 483 25.41 10.25 -5.32
CA GLU A 483 24.64 11.47 -5.49
C GLU A 483 23.48 11.52 -4.51
N VAL A 484 22.73 10.42 -4.32
CA VAL A 484 21.66 10.35 -3.32
C VAL A 484 22.22 10.53 -1.90
N ILE A 485 23.31 9.84 -1.55
CA ILE A 485 23.94 9.97 -0.22
C ILE A 485 24.44 11.40 0.03
N GLY A 486 25.01 12.04 -1.00
CA GLY A 486 25.44 13.44 -0.96
C GLY A 486 24.27 14.43 -0.86
N ARG A 487 23.13 14.14 -1.48
CA ARG A 487 21.93 14.98 -1.47
C ARG A 487 21.05 14.82 -0.24
N VAL A 488 21.07 13.65 0.41
CA VAL A 488 20.20 13.33 1.56
C VAL A 488 21.05 12.96 2.79
N SER A 489 21.05 13.85 3.77
CA SER A 489 21.88 13.77 4.99
C SER A 489 21.50 12.61 5.90
N GLY A 490 20.20 12.34 6.07
CA GLY A 490 19.69 11.37 7.05
C GLY A 490 19.78 9.90 6.63
N VAL A 491 20.03 9.60 5.35
CA VAL A 491 19.88 8.23 4.83
C VAL A 491 20.91 7.24 5.42
N ALA A 492 20.45 6.26 6.18
CA ALA A 492 21.23 5.16 6.76
C ALA A 492 21.08 3.86 5.96
N SER A 493 20.01 3.70 5.18
CA SER A 493 19.78 2.57 4.28
C SER A 493 19.23 3.07 2.95
N LEU A 494 19.89 2.71 1.85
CA LEU A 494 19.51 3.11 0.50
C LEU A 494 19.39 1.87 -0.40
N ASN A 495 18.21 1.68 -0.99
CA ASN A 495 17.88 0.55 -1.87
C ASN A 495 18.16 -0.82 -1.22
N GLY A 496 17.91 -0.94 0.08
CA GLY A 496 18.10 -2.17 0.85
C GLY A 496 19.53 -2.44 1.32
N ALA A 497 20.47 -1.55 1.01
CA ALA A 497 21.85 -1.64 1.49
C ALA A 497 22.17 -0.52 2.49
N GLU A 498 22.81 -0.89 3.60
CA GLU A 498 23.32 0.03 4.62
C GLU A 498 24.28 1.07 4.00
N VAL A 499 24.21 2.30 4.48
CA VAL A 499 25.17 3.37 4.18
C VAL A 499 26.12 3.50 5.36
N ARG A 500 27.30 2.91 5.24
CA ARG A 500 28.28 2.91 6.34
C ARG A 500 28.92 4.29 6.52
N PRO A 501 29.41 4.66 7.73
CA PRO A 501 30.02 5.97 7.97
C PRO A 501 31.18 6.30 7.01
N ARG A 502 32.02 5.31 6.69
CA ARG A 502 33.11 5.47 5.71
C ARG A 502 32.57 5.72 4.30
N GLU A 503 31.59 4.92 3.87
CA GLU A 503 30.95 5.10 2.57
C GLU A 503 30.26 6.45 2.45
N ARG A 504 29.61 6.94 3.51
CA ARG A 504 29.02 8.27 3.54
C ARG A 504 30.06 9.35 3.30
N ARG A 505 31.18 9.31 4.03
CA ARG A 505 32.28 10.26 3.84
C ARG A 505 32.82 10.22 2.42
N ASP A 506 33.10 9.03 1.90
CA ASP A 506 33.65 8.85 0.55
C ASP A 506 32.66 9.32 -0.53
N SER A 507 31.36 9.06 -0.33
CA SER A 507 30.28 9.48 -1.24
C SER A 507 30.07 11.00 -1.22
N GLU A 508 30.10 11.63 -0.05
CA GLU A 508 29.96 13.08 0.10
C GLU A 508 31.16 13.82 -0.50
N LEU A 509 32.39 13.31 -0.32
CA LEU A 509 33.59 13.85 -0.99
C LEU A 509 33.51 13.72 -2.51
N ARG A 510 33.11 12.54 -3.01
CA ARG A 510 32.91 12.31 -4.45
C ARG A 510 31.82 13.21 -5.01
N TYR A 511 30.76 13.46 -4.25
CA TYR A 511 29.70 14.37 -4.62
C TYR A 511 30.17 15.83 -4.69
N LEU A 512 31.01 16.28 -3.75
CA LEU A 512 31.66 17.60 -3.84
C LEU A 512 32.52 17.74 -5.09
N GLN A 513 33.32 16.72 -5.43
CA GLN A 513 34.12 16.70 -6.66
C GLN A 513 33.26 16.75 -7.92
N HIS A 514 32.12 16.07 -7.90
CA HIS A 514 31.15 16.10 -9.00
C HIS A 514 30.59 17.51 -9.20
N ILE A 515 30.21 18.21 -8.12
CA ILE A 515 29.75 19.62 -8.18
C ILE A 515 30.87 20.54 -8.68
N ALA A 516 32.12 20.30 -8.24
CA ALA A 516 33.29 21.06 -8.71
C ALA A 516 33.43 20.98 -10.23
N ALA A 517 33.37 19.76 -10.79
CA ALA A 517 33.46 19.53 -12.22
C ALA A 517 32.31 20.21 -13.00
N GLU A 518 31.08 20.21 -12.46
CA GLU A 518 29.95 20.94 -13.07
C GLU A 518 30.17 22.46 -13.06
N MET A 519 30.73 23.01 -11.99
CA MET A 519 31.05 24.45 -11.91
C MET A 519 32.24 24.84 -12.80
N GLU A 520 33.22 23.96 -12.96
CA GLU A 520 34.33 24.15 -13.92
C GLU A 520 33.84 24.11 -15.37
N ALA A 521 32.92 23.19 -15.69
CA ALA A 521 32.31 23.09 -17.01
C ALA A 521 31.48 24.34 -17.37
N ALA A 522 30.94 25.05 -16.39
CA ALA A 522 30.26 26.34 -16.53
C ALA A 522 31.22 27.53 -16.72
N ALA A 523 32.41 27.29 -17.28
CA ALA A 523 33.57 28.18 -17.32
C ALA A 523 33.23 29.66 -17.65
N GLY A 524 33.56 30.57 -16.73
CA GLY A 524 33.57 32.03 -16.96
C GLY A 524 32.25 32.77 -16.70
N ASP A 525 31.11 32.08 -16.56
CA ASP A 525 29.82 32.72 -16.27
C ASP A 525 29.44 32.52 -14.79
N GLU A 526 29.46 33.60 -14.01
CA GLU A 526 29.04 33.55 -12.60
C GLU A 526 27.55 33.23 -12.45
N ALA A 527 26.71 33.58 -13.43
CA ALA A 527 25.29 33.24 -13.41
C ALA A 527 25.08 31.73 -13.54
N GLN A 528 25.83 31.06 -14.42
CA GLN A 528 25.78 29.60 -14.56
C GLN A 528 26.33 28.89 -13.33
N ARG A 529 27.46 29.36 -12.77
CA ARG A 529 28.01 28.81 -11.52
C ARG A 529 27.04 29.01 -10.34
N ALA A 530 26.36 30.15 -10.27
CA ALA A 530 25.30 30.36 -9.29
C ALA A 530 24.10 29.42 -9.49
N ALA A 531 23.71 29.15 -10.74
CA ALA A 531 22.66 28.19 -11.07
C ALA A 531 23.03 26.77 -10.64
N VAL A 532 24.27 26.32 -10.89
CA VAL A 532 24.77 25.03 -10.41
C VAL A 532 24.66 24.97 -8.88
N ARG A 533 25.18 25.97 -8.15
CA ARG A 533 25.08 26.00 -6.67
C ARG A 533 23.63 25.89 -6.17
N ALA A 534 22.67 26.46 -6.89
CA ALA A 534 21.25 26.38 -6.53
C ALA A 534 20.66 24.96 -6.67
N LEU A 535 21.23 24.11 -7.53
CA LEU A 535 20.83 22.70 -7.70
C LEU A 535 21.34 21.77 -6.58
N HIS A 536 22.22 22.26 -5.71
CA HIS A 536 22.83 21.48 -4.62
C HIS A 536 22.65 22.16 -3.26
N PRO A 537 21.45 22.06 -2.64
CA PRO A 537 21.14 22.73 -1.37
C PRO A 537 22.10 22.40 -0.23
N ARG A 538 22.64 21.18 -0.21
CA ARG A 538 23.59 20.72 0.81
C ARG A 538 25.03 21.18 0.60
N LEU A 539 25.36 21.84 -0.51
CA LEU A 539 26.74 22.20 -0.87
C LEU A 539 27.46 22.95 0.24
N ARG A 540 26.86 24.02 0.77
CA ARG A 540 27.46 24.84 1.84
C ARG A 540 27.77 24.03 3.09
N HIS A 541 26.85 23.14 3.48
CA HIS A 541 27.03 22.29 4.64
C HIS A 541 28.14 21.25 4.41
N LEU A 542 28.18 20.62 3.24
CA LEU A 542 29.21 19.64 2.90
C LEU A 542 30.61 20.27 2.85
N MET A 543 30.75 21.49 2.32
CA MET A 543 32.01 22.25 2.35
C MET A 543 32.46 22.56 3.77
N ALA A 544 31.54 22.89 4.68
CA ALA A 544 31.87 23.12 6.08
C ALA A 544 32.34 21.83 6.79
N THR A 545 31.76 20.68 6.43
CA THR A 545 32.08 19.38 7.04
C THR A 545 33.39 18.78 6.53
N HIS A 546 33.63 18.81 5.21
CA HIS A 546 34.78 18.14 4.57
C HIS A 546 35.92 19.09 4.18
N GLY A 547 35.73 20.40 4.36
CA GLY A 547 36.65 21.44 3.89
C GLY A 547 36.32 21.94 2.49
N ALA A 548 36.95 23.05 2.10
CA ALA A 548 36.85 23.57 0.74
C ALA A 548 37.64 22.66 -0.21
N VAL A 549 36.92 21.78 -0.92
CA VAL A 549 37.43 21.05 -2.09
C VAL A 549 37.23 21.86 -3.38
N LEU A 550 36.68 23.08 -3.25
CA LEU A 550 36.25 23.99 -4.31
C LEU A 550 37.09 25.25 -4.38
#